data_AF-A0A933MI66-F1
#
_entry.id   AF-A0A933MI66-F1
#
_cell.length_a   1.000
_cell.length_b   1.000
_cell.length_c   1.000
_cell.angle_alpha   90.00
_cell.angle_beta   90.00
_cell.angle_gamma   90.00
#
_symmetry.space_group_name_H-M   'P 1'
#
loop_
_entity.id
_entity.type
_entity.pdbx_description
1 polymer ?
#
loop_
_entity_poly.entity_id
_entity_poly.type
_entity_poly.pdbx_seq_one_letter_code
_entity_poly.pdbx_strand_id
1 'polypeptide(L)'
;MKAEKDINTLIKSTQNEDDNFISSLDEHVETIFKVEPPLMQIKEGKGFGFMGVMLRNTVEDKLQCHICGVWRKGLSTHTNQAHQISADEYRKKFQLPLTFPLVSLSTSQKHSDRANTKKNLDHLNKVRNIEKLNNVSRKKRQRFMRYARNNLAFQNQRALCEEQLERRFLIVADIVGKEPSQIDLIKYDCSLWGAIRRRFGTINEFRRKNNYEIKKRAKVFSDEKLLSCIIKFYHQHKIIPRPSHFKGTKPNIETFRNHFGSWNRALSLCGFDKIAEVKR
;
A
#
# COMPACT_ATOMS: atom_id res chain seq x y z
N MET A 1 -18.50 9.23 9.89
CA MET A 1 -19.53 9.14 8.82
C MET A 1 -19.72 10.41 7.98
N LYS A 2 -19.84 11.64 8.52
CA LYS A 2 -19.86 12.86 7.67
C LYS A 2 -18.48 13.17 7.04
N ALA A 3 -17.41 13.16 7.84
CA ALA A 3 -16.05 13.43 7.36
C ALA A 3 -15.51 12.41 6.31
N GLU A 4 -15.95 11.15 6.33
CA GLU A 4 -15.55 10.14 5.32
C GLU A 4 -16.20 10.38 3.94
N LYS A 5 -17.40 10.98 3.91
CA LYS A 5 -18.06 11.34 2.65
C LYS A 5 -17.41 12.57 2.02
N ASP A 6 -16.94 13.51 2.84
CA ASP A 6 -16.31 14.74 2.36
C ASP A 6 -14.94 14.46 1.72
N ILE A 7 -14.18 13.49 2.24
CA ILE A 7 -12.85 13.13 1.70
C ILE A 7 -12.94 12.41 0.35
N ASN A 8 -13.91 11.50 0.17
CA ASN A 8 -14.16 10.88 -1.15
C ASN A 8 -14.64 11.91 -2.20
N THR A 9 -15.24 13.02 -1.76
CA THR A 9 -15.67 14.12 -2.62
C THR A 9 -14.50 15.05 -2.94
N LEU A 10 -13.60 15.31 -1.98
CA LEU A 10 -12.38 16.09 -2.15
C LEU A 10 -11.31 15.38 -3.01
N ILE A 11 -11.20 14.04 -2.89
CA ILE A 11 -10.38 13.21 -3.80
C ILE A 11 -10.88 13.30 -5.25
N LYS A 12 -12.19 13.53 -5.45
CA LYS A 12 -12.76 13.77 -6.79
C LYS A 12 -12.55 15.21 -7.29
N SER A 13 -12.44 16.20 -6.41
CA SER A 13 -12.29 17.61 -6.83
C SER A 13 -10.84 18.01 -7.12
N THR A 14 -9.84 17.32 -6.57
CA THR A 14 -8.40 17.52 -6.89
C THR A 14 -7.92 16.71 -8.10
N GLN A 15 -8.85 16.24 -8.93
CA GLN A 15 -8.62 15.50 -10.17
C GLN A 15 -7.92 16.32 -11.27
N ASN A 16 -7.87 17.65 -11.17
CA ASN A 16 -7.59 18.48 -12.36
C ASN A 16 -6.11 18.66 -12.77
N GLU A 17 -5.11 18.34 -11.94
CA GLU A 17 -3.71 18.65 -12.29
C GLU A 17 -2.83 17.40 -12.53
N ASP A 18 -3.10 16.29 -11.84
CA ASP A 18 -2.37 15.01 -12.00
C ASP A 18 -3.08 13.99 -12.90
N ASP A 19 -4.35 14.20 -13.28
CA ASP A 19 -5.05 13.39 -14.31
C ASP A 19 -4.53 13.67 -15.73
N ASN A 20 -3.62 14.64 -15.87
CA ASN A 20 -3.16 15.15 -17.15
C ASN A 20 -2.49 14.11 -18.05
N PHE A 21 -1.91 13.03 -17.53
CA PHE A 21 -1.18 12.09 -18.39
C PHE A 21 -2.06 11.02 -19.07
N ILE A 22 -3.20 10.62 -18.48
CA ILE A 22 -4.19 9.81 -19.19
C ILE A 22 -4.99 10.72 -20.12
N SER A 23 -5.28 11.96 -19.72
CA SER A 23 -5.95 12.93 -20.59
C SER A 23 -5.11 13.38 -21.79
N SER A 24 -3.77 13.25 -21.71
CA SER A 24 -2.85 13.51 -22.82
C SER A 24 -2.64 12.31 -23.73
N LEU A 25 -3.21 11.15 -23.40
CA LEU A 25 -3.28 10.05 -24.36
C LEU A 25 -4.28 10.47 -25.44
N ASP A 26 -3.99 10.08 -26.68
CA ASP A 26 -4.90 10.22 -27.82
C ASP A 26 -6.33 9.86 -27.39
N GLU A 27 -7.33 10.65 -27.81
CA GLU A 27 -8.76 10.52 -27.43
C GLU A 27 -9.29 9.09 -27.68
N HIS A 28 -8.61 8.35 -28.55
CA HIS A 28 -8.92 6.98 -28.92
C HIS A 28 -8.25 5.90 -28.07
N VAL A 29 -7.45 6.25 -27.05
CA VAL A 29 -6.74 5.29 -26.19
C VAL A 29 -7.39 5.18 -24.81
N GLU A 30 -7.82 3.97 -24.46
CA GLU A 30 -8.45 3.67 -23.17
C GLU A 30 -7.70 2.56 -22.41
N THR A 31 -7.94 2.51 -21.10
CA THR A 31 -7.55 1.36 -20.27
C THR A 31 -8.63 0.29 -20.33
N ILE A 32 -8.26 -0.97 -20.59
CA ILE A 32 -9.26 -2.06 -20.78
C ILE A 32 -10.10 -2.33 -19.53
N PHE A 33 -9.53 -2.14 -18.36
CA PHE A 33 -10.23 -2.32 -17.09
C PHE A 33 -10.20 -1.01 -16.31
N LYS A 34 -11.20 -0.84 -15.44
CA LYS A 34 -11.27 0.30 -14.52
C LYS A 34 -9.96 0.41 -13.74
N VAL A 35 -9.37 1.58 -13.75
CA VAL A 35 -8.20 1.93 -12.94
C VAL A 35 -8.40 3.33 -12.38
N GLU A 36 -7.78 3.60 -11.25
CA GLU A 36 -7.76 4.94 -10.66
C GLU A 36 -6.38 5.55 -10.95
N PRO A 37 -6.26 6.81 -11.41
CA PRO A 37 -4.96 7.48 -11.51
C PRO A 37 -4.48 7.95 -10.11
N PRO A 38 -3.18 8.28 -9.95
CA PRO A 38 -2.07 8.12 -10.90
C PRO A 38 -1.63 6.65 -11.03
N LEU A 39 -0.98 6.29 -12.14
CA LEU A 39 -0.53 4.91 -12.41
C LEU A 39 0.99 4.84 -12.44
N MET A 40 1.55 3.73 -11.93
CA MET A 40 2.99 3.48 -12.02
C MET A 40 3.42 3.32 -13.48
N GLN A 41 4.18 4.28 -13.99
CA GLN A 41 4.77 4.18 -15.32
C GLN A 41 5.88 3.13 -15.35
N ILE A 42 6.02 2.43 -16.48
CA ILE A 42 7.17 1.54 -16.67
C ILE A 42 8.42 2.41 -16.84
N LYS A 43 9.48 2.10 -16.08
CA LYS A 43 10.74 2.85 -16.10
C LYS A 43 11.27 3.06 -17.52
N GLU A 44 11.77 4.25 -17.78
CA GLU A 44 12.36 4.63 -19.06
C GLU A 44 13.42 3.61 -19.52
N GLY A 45 13.37 3.27 -20.81
CA GLY A 45 14.24 2.25 -21.42
C GLY A 45 13.88 0.80 -21.11
N LYS A 46 12.88 0.52 -20.23
CA LYS A 46 12.45 -0.85 -19.90
C LYS A 46 11.11 -1.25 -20.54
N GLY A 47 10.38 -0.30 -21.10
CA GLY A 47 9.11 -0.55 -21.76
C GLY A 47 8.25 0.70 -21.93
N PHE A 48 6.99 0.48 -22.26
CA PHE A 48 5.99 1.49 -22.61
C PHE A 48 4.70 1.28 -21.82
N GLY A 49 4.01 2.36 -21.48
CA GLY A 49 2.76 2.33 -20.74
C GLY A 49 2.94 2.17 -19.23
N PHE A 50 1.96 1.55 -18.57
CA PHE A 50 1.87 1.50 -17.11
C PHE A 50 1.85 0.08 -16.58
N MET A 51 2.38 -0.09 -15.38
CA MET A 51 2.40 -1.38 -14.72
C MET A 51 1.01 -1.82 -14.26
N GLY A 52 0.62 -3.03 -14.67
CA GLY A 52 -0.66 -3.61 -14.27
C GLY A 52 -1.84 -2.95 -14.98
N VAL A 53 -1.61 -2.28 -16.11
CA VAL A 53 -2.65 -1.67 -16.94
C VAL A 53 -2.44 -2.15 -18.37
N MET A 54 -3.49 -2.27 -19.17
CA MET A 54 -3.36 -2.55 -20.59
C MET A 54 -4.08 -1.46 -21.36
N LEU A 55 -3.36 -0.82 -22.27
CA LEU A 55 -3.90 0.22 -23.15
C LEU A 55 -4.45 -0.39 -24.43
N ARG A 56 -5.57 0.15 -24.88
CA ARG A 56 -6.28 -0.24 -26.10
C ARG A 56 -6.57 0.99 -26.93
N ASN A 57 -6.31 0.89 -28.23
CA ASN A 57 -6.83 1.82 -29.21
C ASN A 57 -8.23 1.35 -29.62
N THR A 58 -9.23 2.20 -29.39
CA THR A 58 -10.65 1.91 -29.62
C THR A 58 -11.02 1.87 -31.09
N VAL A 59 -10.37 2.70 -31.92
CA VAL A 59 -10.62 2.79 -33.38
C VAL A 59 -10.07 1.57 -34.10
N GLU A 60 -8.81 1.22 -33.85
CA GLU A 60 -8.15 0.12 -34.56
C GLU A 60 -8.36 -1.26 -33.90
N ASP A 61 -8.96 -1.29 -32.70
CA ASP A 61 -9.08 -2.45 -31.82
C ASP A 61 -7.73 -3.17 -31.64
N LYS A 62 -6.71 -2.42 -31.21
CA LYS A 62 -5.34 -2.94 -30.99
C LYS A 62 -4.91 -2.70 -29.54
N LEU A 63 -4.05 -3.58 -29.04
CA LEU A 63 -3.42 -3.49 -27.73
C LEU A 63 -1.99 -3.00 -27.87
N GLN A 64 -1.53 -2.17 -26.93
CA GLN A 64 -0.14 -1.73 -26.89
C GLN A 64 0.76 -2.78 -26.24
N CYS A 65 1.89 -3.10 -26.89
CA CYS A 65 2.91 -3.93 -26.27
C CYS A 65 3.74 -3.13 -25.25
N HIS A 66 3.76 -3.56 -24.00
CA HIS A 66 4.60 -2.95 -22.96
C HIS A 66 6.12 -3.03 -23.19
N ILE A 67 6.62 -3.91 -24.07
CA ILE A 67 8.08 -4.05 -24.29
C ILE A 67 8.55 -3.08 -25.37
N CYS A 68 7.85 -3.04 -26.50
CA CYS A 68 8.28 -2.27 -27.68
C CYS A 68 7.31 -1.18 -28.13
N GLY A 69 6.19 -0.97 -27.44
CA GLY A 69 5.21 0.08 -27.73
C GLY A 69 4.32 -0.18 -28.95
N VAL A 70 4.57 -1.24 -29.74
CA VAL A 70 3.83 -1.54 -30.96
C VAL A 70 2.39 -1.96 -30.67
N TRP A 71 1.44 -1.44 -31.44
CA TRP A 71 0.02 -1.77 -31.38
C TRP A 71 -0.32 -3.02 -32.21
N ARG A 72 -0.94 -4.03 -31.59
CA ARG A 72 -1.27 -5.32 -32.23
C ARG A 72 -2.62 -5.86 -31.78
N LYS A 73 -3.30 -6.62 -32.65
CA LYS A 73 -4.54 -7.34 -32.30
C LYS A 73 -4.30 -8.58 -31.44
N GLY A 74 -3.10 -9.15 -31.47
CA GLY A 74 -2.72 -10.31 -30.68
C GLY A 74 -1.32 -10.13 -30.13
N LEU A 75 -1.21 -9.91 -28.82
CA LEU A 75 0.07 -9.77 -28.13
C LEU A 75 0.70 -11.13 -27.83
N SER A 76 -0.06 -12.20 -27.58
CA SER A 76 0.52 -13.51 -27.24
C SER A 76 1.50 -14.04 -28.29
N THR A 77 1.14 -13.95 -29.58
CA THR A 77 2.01 -14.38 -30.69
C THR A 77 3.16 -13.42 -30.88
N HIS A 78 2.88 -12.10 -30.81
CA HIS A 78 3.90 -11.07 -30.91
C HIS A 78 4.97 -11.17 -29.83
N THR A 79 4.60 -11.38 -28.56
CA THR A 79 5.56 -11.47 -27.46
C THR A 79 6.44 -12.70 -27.56
N ASN A 80 5.89 -13.80 -28.08
CA ASN A 80 6.68 -15.01 -28.30
C ASN A 80 7.66 -14.81 -29.47
N GLN A 81 7.19 -14.29 -30.61
CA GLN A 81 8.02 -14.13 -31.81
C GLN A 81 9.05 -13.00 -31.69
N ALA A 82 8.65 -11.85 -31.18
CA ALA A 82 9.51 -10.66 -31.13
C ALA A 82 10.33 -10.57 -29.85
N HIS A 83 9.82 -11.09 -28.73
CA HIS A 83 10.44 -10.93 -27.40
C HIS A 83 10.82 -12.24 -26.73
N GLN A 84 10.53 -13.39 -27.35
CA GLN A 84 10.82 -14.73 -26.81
C GLN A 84 10.25 -14.95 -25.40
N ILE A 85 9.11 -14.31 -25.10
CA ILE A 85 8.45 -14.39 -23.80
C ILE A 85 7.05 -14.98 -23.99
N SER A 86 6.73 -15.97 -23.15
CA SER A 86 5.40 -16.58 -23.15
C SER A 86 4.32 -15.61 -22.65
N ALA A 87 3.06 -15.82 -23.03
CA ALA A 87 1.94 -15.00 -22.57
C ALA A 87 1.82 -14.94 -21.03
N ASP A 88 2.11 -16.03 -20.34
CA ASP A 88 2.04 -16.09 -18.86
C ASP A 88 3.17 -15.31 -18.20
N GLU A 89 4.39 -15.41 -18.72
CA GLU A 89 5.53 -14.63 -18.25
C GLU A 89 5.32 -13.15 -18.53
N TYR A 90 4.77 -12.80 -19.69
CA TYR A 90 4.41 -11.43 -20.03
C TYR A 90 3.43 -10.84 -19.01
N ARG A 91 2.33 -11.56 -18.70
CA ARG A 91 1.36 -11.12 -17.68
C ARG A 91 2.00 -10.98 -16.31
N LYS A 92 2.88 -11.91 -15.90
CA LYS A 92 3.59 -11.83 -14.62
C LYS A 92 4.52 -10.61 -14.56
N LYS A 93 5.31 -10.40 -15.63
CA LYS A 93 6.26 -9.29 -15.76
C LYS A 93 5.54 -7.95 -15.63
N PHE A 94 4.42 -7.80 -16.33
CA PHE A 94 3.62 -6.58 -16.33
C PHE A 94 2.45 -6.61 -15.33
N GLN A 95 2.46 -7.54 -14.37
CA GLN A 95 1.51 -7.68 -13.26
C GLN A 95 0.03 -7.55 -13.69
N LEU A 96 -0.28 -8.13 -14.83
CA LEU A 96 -1.62 -8.27 -15.37
C LEU A 96 -2.30 -9.51 -14.79
N PRO A 97 -3.64 -9.58 -14.73
CA PRO A 97 -4.32 -10.80 -14.33
C PRO A 97 -3.92 -11.97 -15.24
N LEU A 98 -3.66 -13.17 -14.70
CA LEU A 98 -3.23 -14.32 -15.51
C LEU A 98 -4.28 -14.75 -16.54
N THR A 99 -5.55 -14.50 -16.26
CA THR A 99 -6.69 -14.76 -17.17
C THR A 99 -6.90 -13.63 -18.18
N PHE A 100 -6.13 -12.55 -18.12
CA PHE A 100 -6.32 -11.42 -18.99
C PHE A 100 -6.07 -11.80 -20.46
N PRO A 101 -7.00 -11.49 -21.38
CA PRO A 101 -6.82 -11.77 -22.80
C PRO A 101 -5.77 -10.83 -23.38
N LEU A 102 -4.70 -11.40 -23.94
CA LEU A 102 -3.65 -10.65 -24.67
C LEU A 102 -4.02 -10.54 -26.15
N VAL A 103 -5.29 -10.33 -26.44
CA VAL A 103 -5.86 -10.17 -27.78
C VAL A 103 -6.90 -9.06 -27.76
N SER A 104 -7.19 -8.50 -28.93
CA SER A 104 -8.16 -7.43 -29.08
C SER A 104 -9.57 -7.86 -28.66
N LEU A 105 -10.44 -6.89 -28.39
CA LEU A 105 -11.78 -7.17 -27.89
C LEU A 105 -12.60 -7.96 -28.90
N SER A 106 -12.56 -7.57 -30.18
CA SER A 106 -13.29 -8.27 -31.24
C SER A 106 -12.81 -9.71 -31.42
N THR A 107 -11.49 -9.93 -31.30
CA THR A 107 -10.90 -11.27 -31.38
C THR A 107 -11.28 -12.12 -30.16
N SER A 108 -11.24 -11.52 -28.97
CA SER A 108 -11.68 -12.16 -27.72
C SER A 108 -13.15 -12.56 -27.78
N GLN A 109 -14.02 -11.69 -28.31
CA GLN A 109 -15.44 -11.97 -28.46
C GLN A 109 -15.67 -13.15 -29.42
N LYS A 110 -15.01 -13.16 -30.60
CA LYS A 110 -15.08 -14.30 -31.54
C LYS A 110 -14.64 -15.62 -30.91
N HIS A 111 -13.60 -15.59 -30.07
CA HIS A 111 -13.16 -16.77 -29.32
C HIS A 111 -14.22 -17.21 -28.30
N SER A 112 -14.84 -16.27 -27.59
CA SER A 112 -15.93 -16.54 -26.65
C SER A 112 -17.14 -17.16 -27.36
N ASP A 113 -17.60 -16.56 -28.46
CA ASP A 113 -18.75 -17.03 -29.24
C ASP A 113 -18.51 -18.45 -29.76
N ARG A 114 -17.31 -18.70 -30.31
CA ARG A 114 -16.92 -20.04 -30.76
C ARG A 114 -16.92 -21.05 -29.62
N ALA A 115 -16.39 -20.68 -28.45
CA ALA A 115 -16.34 -21.55 -27.28
C ALA A 115 -17.75 -21.89 -26.75
N ASN A 116 -18.68 -20.95 -26.83
CA ASN A 116 -20.07 -21.08 -26.35
C ASN A 116 -21.02 -21.76 -27.35
N THR A 117 -20.53 -22.27 -28.47
CA THR A 117 -21.36 -23.05 -29.40
C THR A 117 -21.89 -24.34 -28.74
N LYS A 118 -23.14 -24.71 -29.04
CA LYS A 118 -23.79 -25.91 -28.47
C LYS A 118 -22.93 -27.18 -28.61
N LYS A 119 -22.35 -27.39 -29.79
CA LYS A 119 -21.44 -28.52 -30.06
C LYS A 119 -20.24 -28.56 -29.09
N ASN A 120 -19.64 -27.41 -28.79
CA ASN A 120 -18.50 -27.32 -27.88
C ASN A 120 -18.92 -27.52 -26.43
N LEU A 121 -20.07 -26.97 -26.02
CA LEU A 121 -20.64 -27.19 -24.69
C LEU A 121 -20.99 -28.66 -24.45
N ASP A 122 -21.62 -29.32 -25.43
CA ASP A 122 -21.95 -30.75 -25.37
C ASP A 122 -20.69 -31.61 -25.29
N HIS A 123 -19.66 -31.29 -26.08
CA HIS A 123 -18.37 -31.96 -26.00
C HIS A 123 -17.69 -31.76 -24.64
N LEU A 124 -17.71 -30.54 -24.11
CA LEU A 124 -17.17 -30.24 -22.78
C LEU A 124 -17.90 -31.06 -21.71
N ASN A 125 -19.23 -31.14 -21.74
CA ASN A 125 -20.01 -31.92 -20.77
C ASN A 125 -19.65 -33.41 -20.79
N LYS A 126 -19.32 -33.98 -21.97
CA LYS A 126 -18.87 -35.36 -22.10
C LYS A 126 -17.47 -35.60 -21.54
N VAL A 127 -16.53 -34.67 -21.79
CA VAL A 127 -15.11 -34.83 -21.42
C VAL A 127 -14.84 -34.38 -19.98
N ARG A 128 -15.72 -33.57 -19.39
CA ARG A 128 -15.55 -32.97 -18.07
C ARG A 128 -15.66 -34.01 -16.96
N ASN A 129 -14.51 -34.57 -16.55
CA ASN A 129 -14.42 -35.41 -15.37
C ASN A 129 -14.51 -34.54 -14.09
N ILE A 130 -15.68 -34.54 -13.45
CA ILE A 130 -16.01 -33.73 -12.27
C ILE A 130 -15.12 -34.11 -11.06
N GLU A 131 -14.81 -35.40 -10.88
CA GLU A 131 -13.98 -35.89 -9.77
C GLU A 131 -12.53 -35.41 -9.88
N LYS A 132 -11.93 -35.47 -11.07
CA LYS A 132 -10.59 -34.92 -11.32
C LYS A 132 -10.56 -33.41 -11.09
N LEU A 133 -11.60 -32.66 -11.48
CA LEU A 133 -11.68 -31.21 -11.28
C LEU A 133 -11.72 -30.81 -9.80
N ASN A 134 -12.46 -31.55 -8.98
CA ASN A 134 -12.49 -31.35 -7.53
C ASN A 134 -11.11 -31.64 -6.90
N ASN A 135 -10.39 -32.61 -7.46
CA ASN A 135 -9.04 -33.02 -7.04
C ASN A 135 -7.90 -32.18 -7.63
N VAL A 136 -8.15 -31.35 -8.66
CA VAL A 136 -7.22 -30.30 -9.15
C VAL A 136 -7.20 -29.14 -8.14
N SER A 137 -6.83 -29.50 -6.91
CA SER A 137 -5.94 -28.82 -6.00
C SER A 137 -6.42 -27.45 -5.53
N ARG A 138 -7.07 -27.46 -4.36
CA ARG A 138 -7.18 -26.30 -3.45
C ARG A 138 -5.86 -25.52 -3.38
N LYS A 139 -4.70 -26.19 -3.42
CA LYS A 139 -3.37 -25.55 -3.44
C LYS A 139 -3.08 -24.78 -4.75
N LYS A 140 -3.37 -25.34 -5.93
CA LYS A 140 -3.21 -24.66 -7.23
C LYS A 140 -4.15 -23.45 -7.32
N ARG A 141 -5.40 -23.61 -6.88
CA ARG A 141 -6.37 -22.52 -6.75
C ARG A 141 -5.89 -21.44 -5.78
N GLN A 142 -5.35 -21.81 -4.61
CA GLN A 142 -4.78 -20.85 -3.64
C GLN A 142 -3.60 -20.06 -4.23
N ARG A 143 -2.68 -20.72 -4.95
CA ARG A 143 -1.56 -20.03 -5.63
C ARG A 143 -2.04 -19.02 -6.66
N PHE A 144 -3.01 -19.41 -7.48
CA PHE A 144 -3.62 -18.52 -8.47
C PHE A 144 -4.33 -17.34 -7.80
N MET A 145 -5.12 -17.59 -6.74
CA MET A 145 -5.80 -16.55 -5.96
C MET A 145 -4.82 -15.61 -5.25
N ARG A 146 -3.67 -16.11 -4.79
CA ARG A 146 -2.61 -15.28 -4.19
C ARG A 146 -2.03 -14.31 -5.22
N TYR A 147 -1.73 -14.78 -6.43
CA TYR A 147 -1.30 -13.90 -7.52
C TYR A 147 -2.38 -12.88 -7.88
N ALA A 148 -3.62 -13.34 -8.07
CA ALA A 148 -4.74 -12.49 -8.47
C ALA A 148 -5.01 -11.33 -7.48
N ARG A 149 -4.81 -11.55 -6.18
CA ARG A 149 -4.99 -10.51 -5.14
C ARG A 149 -3.80 -9.57 -4.97
N ASN A 150 -2.62 -9.98 -5.44
CA ASN A 150 -1.36 -9.24 -5.20
C ASN A 150 -0.79 -8.59 -6.47
N ASN A 151 -1.38 -8.80 -7.64
CA ASN A 151 -0.91 -8.13 -8.87
C ASN A 151 -1.29 -6.64 -8.87
N LEU A 152 -0.55 -5.84 -9.63
CA LEU A 152 -0.79 -4.40 -9.70
C LEU A 152 -2.12 -4.06 -10.38
N ALA A 153 -2.59 -4.84 -11.35
CA ALA A 153 -3.89 -4.58 -11.97
C ALA A 153 -5.05 -4.55 -10.95
N PHE A 154 -5.04 -5.49 -10.00
CA PHE A 154 -6.03 -5.54 -8.91
C PHE A 154 -5.86 -4.39 -7.91
N GLN A 155 -4.63 -3.91 -7.73
CA GLN A 155 -4.31 -2.78 -6.85
C GLN A 155 -4.72 -1.45 -7.50
N ASN A 156 -4.46 -1.28 -8.78
CA ASN A 156 -4.80 -0.11 -9.58
C ASN A 156 -6.32 0.10 -9.63
N GLN A 157 -7.09 -0.99 -9.67
CA GLN A 157 -8.56 -0.99 -9.56
C GLN A 157 -9.11 -0.42 -8.24
N ARG A 158 -8.27 -0.27 -7.19
CA ARG A 158 -8.69 0.08 -5.83
C ARG A 158 -7.92 1.27 -5.23
N ALA A 159 -7.20 2.06 -6.03
CA ALA A 159 -6.29 3.09 -5.53
C ALA A 159 -5.30 2.58 -4.46
N LEU A 160 -4.68 1.41 -4.70
CA LEU A 160 -3.72 0.81 -3.78
C LEU A 160 -2.29 0.78 -4.28
N CYS A 161 -2.00 1.06 -5.55
CA CYS A 161 -0.63 1.11 -6.08
C CYS A 161 0.20 2.18 -5.35
N GLU A 162 1.52 2.13 -5.51
CA GLU A 162 2.42 2.96 -4.71
C GLU A 162 2.19 4.46 -4.93
N GLU A 163 2.08 4.86 -6.18
CA GLU A 163 1.79 6.22 -6.64
C GLU A 163 0.40 6.68 -6.17
N GLN A 164 -0.58 5.78 -6.16
CA GLN A 164 -1.92 6.06 -5.62
C GLN A 164 -1.88 6.28 -4.10
N LEU A 165 -1.07 5.50 -3.37
CA LEU A 165 -0.91 5.69 -1.93
C LEU A 165 -0.19 6.99 -1.61
N GLU A 166 0.82 7.35 -2.41
CA GLU A 166 1.51 8.64 -2.32
C GLU A 166 0.55 9.80 -2.60
N ARG A 167 -0.22 9.75 -3.69
CA ARG A 167 -1.24 10.77 -3.99
C ARG A 167 -2.22 10.97 -2.84
N ARG A 168 -2.75 9.87 -2.28
CA ARG A 168 -3.66 9.94 -1.13
C ARG A 168 -2.97 10.49 0.12
N PHE A 169 -1.69 10.18 0.31
CA PHE A 169 -0.90 10.73 1.40
C PHE A 169 -0.72 12.25 1.26
N LEU A 170 -0.45 12.74 0.05
CA LEU A 170 -0.35 14.17 -0.25
C LEU A 170 -1.68 14.89 -0.02
N ILE A 171 -2.81 14.31 -0.45
CA ILE A 171 -4.13 14.89 -0.16
C ILE A 171 -4.35 15.04 1.35
N VAL A 172 -3.97 14.05 2.16
CA VAL A 172 -4.04 14.18 3.62
C VAL A 172 -3.04 15.22 4.14
N ALA A 173 -1.87 15.35 3.53
CA ALA A 173 -0.89 16.38 3.89
C ALA A 173 -1.45 17.79 3.67
N ASP A 174 -2.13 18.02 2.55
CA ASP A 174 -2.79 19.29 2.22
C ASP A 174 -3.89 19.62 3.23
N ILE A 175 -4.72 18.64 3.59
CA ILE A 175 -5.79 18.82 4.59
C ILE A 175 -5.23 19.22 5.95
N VAL A 176 -4.09 18.64 6.36
CA VAL A 176 -3.50 18.89 7.68
C VAL A 176 -2.56 20.11 7.66
N GLY A 177 -2.10 20.54 6.48
CA GLY A 177 -1.10 21.60 6.30
C GLY A 177 0.31 21.23 6.75
N LYS A 178 0.60 19.94 6.94
CA LYS A 178 1.91 19.40 7.34
C LYS A 178 2.00 17.92 6.99
N GLU A 179 3.21 17.36 7.03
CA GLU A 179 3.40 15.91 6.85
C GLU A 179 2.53 15.08 7.82
N PRO A 180 1.61 14.25 7.31
CA PRO A 180 0.69 13.45 8.11
C PRO A 180 1.42 12.55 9.11
N SER A 181 0.97 12.56 10.36
CA SER A 181 1.30 11.53 11.33
C SER A 181 0.42 10.30 11.13
N GLN A 182 0.76 9.20 11.79
CA GLN A 182 -0.10 8.00 11.80
C GLN A 182 -1.51 8.34 12.31
N ILE A 183 -1.63 9.25 13.29
CA ILE A 183 -2.93 9.66 13.85
C ILE A 183 -3.73 10.46 12.81
N ASP A 184 -3.06 11.34 12.07
CA ASP A 184 -3.70 12.12 11.00
C ASP A 184 -4.22 11.20 9.90
N LEU A 185 -3.41 10.22 9.47
CA LEU A 185 -3.84 9.22 8.50
C LEU A 185 -5.03 8.41 9.02
N ILE A 186 -5.03 7.95 10.28
CA ILE A 186 -6.17 7.20 10.84
C ILE A 186 -7.44 8.07 10.87
N LYS A 187 -7.31 9.37 11.15
CA LYS A 187 -8.42 10.30 11.27
C LYS A 187 -9.06 10.64 9.92
N TYR A 188 -8.25 10.90 8.89
CA TYR A 188 -8.73 11.35 7.58
C TYR A 188 -8.85 10.20 6.57
N ASP A 189 -7.94 9.22 6.58
CA ASP A 189 -8.00 8.07 5.68
C ASP A 189 -7.49 6.78 6.36
N CYS A 190 -8.36 6.17 7.17
CA CYS A 190 -8.02 4.94 7.89
C CYS A 190 -7.62 3.79 6.96
N SER A 191 -8.17 3.79 5.73
CA SER A 191 -7.91 2.77 4.73
C SER A 191 -6.52 2.92 4.09
N LEU A 192 -6.04 4.16 3.90
CA LEU A 192 -4.69 4.48 3.49
C LEU A 192 -3.68 3.99 4.51
N TRP A 193 -3.89 4.24 5.80
CA TRP A 193 -3.04 3.69 6.85
C TRP A 193 -3.00 2.15 6.80
N GLY A 194 -4.16 1.51 6.66
CA GLY A 194 -4.25 0.06 6.53
C GLY A 194 -3.52 -0.49 5.29
N ALA A 195 -3.46 0.27 4.19
CA ALA A 195 -2.72 -0.09 2.99
C ALA A 195 -1.20 0.10 3.17
N ILE A 196 -0.77 1.26 3.70
CA ILE A 196 0.63 1.56 4.00
C ILE A 196 1.22 0.51 4.95
N ARG A 197 0.51 0.21 6.05
CA ARG A 197 0.96 -0.79 7.05
C ARG A 197 1.16 -2.18 6.45
N ARG A 198 0.28 -2.62 5.54
CA ARG A 198 0.38 -3.96 4.91
C ARG A 198 1.54 -4.06 3.92
N ARG A 199 1.90 -2.96 3.25
CA ARG A 199 2.95 -2.96 2.21
C ARG A 199 4.34 -2.61 2.74
N PHE A 200 4.40 -1.58 3.58
CA PHE A 200 5.64 -0.99 4.06
C PHE A 200 5.88 -1.28 5.54
N GLY A 201 4.96 -1.95 6.24
CA GLY A 201 5.07 -2.20 7.67
C GLY A 201 4.82 -0.95 8.52
N THR A 202 5.74 0.02 8.44
CA THR A 202 5.71 1.26 9.22
C THR A 202 5.57 2.51 8.33
N ILE A 203 4.99 3.59 8.87
CA ILE A 203 4.93 4.88 8.17
C ILE A 203 6.33 5.45 7.88
N ASN A 204 7.33 5.11 8.71
CA ASN A 204 8.70 5.58 8.50
C ASN A 204 9.40 4.85 7.34
N GLU A 205 9.05 3.59 7.07
CA GLU A 205 9.50 2.88 5.86
C GLU A 205 8.86 3.45 4.60
N PHE A 206 7.57 3.77 4.65
CA PHE A 206 6.89 4.50 3.58
C PHE A 206 7.54 5.87 3.32
N ARG A 207 7.84 6.63 4.39
CA ARG A 207 8.55 7.90 4.29
C ARG A 207 9.91 7.76 3.66
N ARG A 208 10.72 6.79 4.13
CA ARG A 208 12.05 6.53 3.57
C ARG A 208 12.00 6.24 2.07
N LYS A 209 11.00 5.50 1.62
CA LYS A 209 10.89 5.12 0.21
C LYS A 209 10.51 6.30 -0.69
N ASN A 210 9.64 7.17 -0.21
CA ASN A 210 9.18 8.36 -0.94
C ASN A 210 9.99 9.63 -0.57
N ASN A 211 11.19 9.46 0.01
CA ASN A 211 12.10 10.55 0.38
C ASN A 211 11.52 11.62 1.32
N TYR A 212 10.54 11.26 2.16
CA TYR A 212 10.00 12.14 3.21
C TYR A 212 10.83 12.09 4.50
N GLU A 213 10.67 13.10 5.34
CA GLU A 213 11.42 13.20 6.59
C GLU A 213 11.02 12.13 7.60
N ILE A 214 12.01 11.35 8.06
CA ILE A 214 11.77 10.30 9.04
C ILE A 214 11.66 10.93 10.44
N LYS A 215 10.44 10.90 10.99
CA LYS A 215 10.21 11.26 12.39
C LYS A 215 10.85 10.20 13.29
N LYS A 216 11.99 10.55 13.90
CA LYS A 216 12.69 9.71 14.88
C LYS A 216 11.77 9.51 16.09
N ARG A 217 11.75 8.29 16.62
CA ARG A 217 11.13 8.04 17.93
C ARG A 217 11.83 8.94 18.96
N ALA A 218 11.07 9.46 19.92
CA ALA A 218 11.66 10.17 21.03
C ALA A 218 12.76 9.30 21.67
N LYS A 219 13.89 9.91 22.01
CA LYS A 219 15.03 9.20 22.59
C LYS A 219 14.55 8.49 23.85
N VAL A 220 14.66 7.17 23.89
CA VAL A 220 14.39 6.38 25.10
C VAL A 220 15.34 6.89 26.17
N PHE A 221 14.81 7.20 27.35
CA PHE A 221 15.66 7.61 28.47
C PHE A 221 16.48 6.41 28.92
N SER A 222 17.79 6.55 29.05
CA SER A 222 18.60 5.53 29.72
C SER A 222 18.32 5.58 31.23
N ASP A 223 18.50 4.45 31.91
CA ASP A 223 18.33 4.32 33.36
C ASP A 223 19.16 5.38 34.10
N GLU A 224 20.43 5.54 33.74
CA GLU A 224 21.33 6.56 34.28
C GLU A 224 20.78 7.98 34.11
N LYS A 225 20.19 8.28 32.95
CA LYS A 225 19.62 9.61 32.69
C LYS A 225 18.40 9.85 33.55
N LEU A 226 17.56 8.83 33.77
CA LEU A 226 16.41 8.92 34.68
C LEU A 226 16.87 9.17 36.12
N LEU A 227 17.83 8.40 36.63
CA LEU A 227 18.37 8.61 37.98
C LEU A 227 18.99 10.01 38.12
N SER A 228 19.71 10.47 37.09
CA SER A 228 20.27 11.84 37.07
C SER A 228 19.20 12.92 37.16
N CYS A 229 17.99 12.69 36.62
CA CYS A 229 16.87 13.63 36.73
C CYS A 229 16.35 13.73 38.17
N ILE A 230 16.28 12.61 38.89
CA ILE A 230 15.88 12.57 40.32
C ILE A 230 16.91 13.33 41.17
N ILE A 231 18.19 13.02 40.98
CA ILE A 231 19.29 13.67 41.70
C ILE A 231 19.32 15.17 41.43
N LYS A 232 19.21 15.60 40.17
CA LYS A 232 19.15 17.02 39.80
C LYS A 232 17.99 17.75 40.45
N PHE A 233 16.80 17.14 40.49
CA PHE A 233 15.64 17.72 41.17
C PHE A 233 15.92 17.93 42.66
N TYR A 234 16.52 16.93 43.33
CA TYR A 234 16.89 17.04 44.74
C TYR A 234 17.91 18.17 44.96
N HIS A 235 18.94 18.29 44.13
CA HIS A 235 19.91 19.37 44.28
C HIS A 235 19.31 20.76 44.10
N GLN A 236 18.36 20.91 43.17
CA GLN A 236 17.70 22.19 42.85
C GLN A 236 16.69 22.61 43.92
N HIS A 237 15.88 21.68 44.42
CA HIS A 237 14.77 22.00 45.33
C HIS A 237 15.02 21.61 46.78
N LYS A 238 16.10 20.86 47.07
CA LYS A 238 16.45 20.31 48.39
C LYS A 238 15.31 19.49 49.03
N ILE A 239 14.41 18.95 48.21
CA ILE A 239 13.24 18.15 48.62
C ILE A 239 13.31 16.79 47.92
N ILE A 240 13.03 15.72 48.66
CA ILE A 240 12.92 14.37 48.09
C ILE A 240 11.79 14.36 47.05
N PRO A 241 12.07 14.03 45.79
CA PRO A 241 11.06 14.15 44.76
C PRO A 241 9.93 13.12 44.95
N ARG A 242 8.70 13.63 44.99
CA ARG A 242 7.49 12.83 45.04
C ARG A 242 7.00 12.50 43.62
N PRO A 243 6.23 11.41 43.45
CA PRO A 243 5.53 11.07 42.20
C PRO A 243 4.86 12.26 41.50
N SER A 244 4.22 13.16 42.26
CA SER A 244 3.50 14.33 41.75
C SER A 244 4.40 15.35 41.06
N HIS A 245 5.66 15.48 41.47
CA HIS A 245 6.60 16.45 40.88
C HIS A 245 7.03 16.05 39.46
N PHE A 246 6.90 14.77 39.11
CA PHE A 246 7.21 14.25 37.78
C PHE A 246 5.96 13.90 36.96
N LYS A 247 4.77 14.28 37.44
CA LYS A 247 3.52 14.10 36.70
C LYS A 247 3.39 15.21 35.66
N GLY A 248 3.33 14.84 34.38
CA GLY A 248 3.21 15.79 33.26
C GLY A 248 4.53 16.45 32.84
N THR A 249 5.65 16.12 33.49
CA THR A 249 6.98 16.54 33.04
C THR A 249 7.60 15.50 32.09
N LYS A 250 8.73 15.84 31.45
CA LYS A 250 9.54 14.90 30.66
C LYS A 250 10.89 14.74 31.35
N PRO A 251 11.25 13.55 31.88
CA PRO A 251 10.52 12.27 31.84
C PRO A 251 9.29 12.23 32.77
N ASN A 252 8.23 11.53 32.35
CA ASN A 252 7.01 11.37 33.15
C ASN A 252 7.18 10.24 34.16
N ILE A 253 6.39 10.21 35.23
CA ILE A 253 6.40 9.15 36.24
C ILE A 253 6.32 7.74 35.65
N GLU A 254 5.54 7.56 34.59
CA GLU A 254 5.38 6.27 33.93
C GLU A 254 6.68 5.79 33.28
N THR A 255 7.53 6.71 32.83
CA THR A 255 8.88 6.39 32.34
C THR A 255 9.73 5.77 33.45
N PHE A 256 9.66 6.29 34.68
CA PHE A 256 10.39 5.71 35.81
C PHE A 256 9.84 4.35 36.24
N ARG A 257 8.51 4.17 36.22
CA ARG A 257 7.88 2.88 36.54
C ARG A 257 8.24 1.80 35.52
N ASN A 258 8.25 2.14 34.23
CA ASN A 258 8.59 1.19 33.18
C ASN A 258 10.06 0.72 33.24
N HIS A 259 10.98 1.60 33.65
CA HIS A 259 12.40 1.25 33.76
C HIS A 259 12.75 0.54 35.08
N PHE A 260 12.21 1.01 36.21
CA PHE A 260 12.61 0.52 37.54
C PHE A 260 11.54 -0.29 38.26
N GLY A 261 10.39 -0.54 37.64
CA GLY A 261 9.23 -1.23 38.23
C GLY A 261 8.42 -0.38 39.21
N SER A 262 9.07 0.47 40.01
CA SER A 262 8.38 1.39 40.92
C SER A 262 9.17 2.68 41.17
N TRP A 263 8.46 3.75 41.55
CA TRP A 263 9.08 5.03 41.92
C TRP A 263 10.00 4.91 43.14
N ASN A 264 9.59 4.14 44.15
CA ASN A 264 10.40 3.93 45.35
C ASN A 264 11.70 3.19 45.03
N ARG A 265 11.67 2.24 44.08
CA ARG A 265 12.90 1.57 43.63
C ARG A 265 13.84 2.53 42.92
N ALA A 266 13.32 3.45 42.10
CA ALA A 266 14.13 4.50 41.49
C ALA A 266 14.76 5.44 42.55
N LEU A 267 14.02 5.79 43.61
CA LEU A 267 14.53 6.59 44.72
C LEU A 267 15.63 5.87 45.52
N SER A 268 15.43 4.60 45.86
CA SER A 268 16.45 3.78 46.54
C SER A 268 17.73 3.67 45.71
N LEU A 269 17.63 3.51 44.38
CA LEU A 269 18.80 3.50 43.49
C LEU A 269 19.54 4.84 43.46
N CYS A 270 18.87 5.94 43.78
CA CYS A 270 19.49 7.26 43.96
C CYS A 270 20.01 7.50 45.40
N GLY A 271 19.91 6.52 46.30
CA GLY A 271 20.31 6.67 47.71
C GLY A 271 19.27 7.38 48.59
N PHE A 272 18.04 7.54 48.11
CA PHE A 272 16.91 8.06 48.89
C PHE A 272 16.09 6.89 49.43
N ASP A 273 16.64 6.15 50.39
CA ASP A 273 15.89 5.08 51.04
C ASP A 273 14.72 5.62 51.87
N LYS A 274 13.66 4.80 51.97
CA LYS A 274 12.43 5.14 52.67
C LYS A 274 12.75 5.55 54.10
N ILE A 275 12.75 6.85 54.38
CA ILE A 275 12.39 7.36 55.71
C ILE A 275 10.88 7.15 55.84
N ALA A 276 10.49 5.89 56.05
CA ALA A 276 9.26 5.60 56.76
C ALA A 276 9.53 5.98 58.23
N GLU A 277 8.59 6.70 58.83
CA GLU A 277 8.60 7.12 60.25
C GLU A 277 9.39 8.40 60.60
N VAL A 278 8.82 9.57 60.31
CA VAL A 278 8.65 10.59 61.36
C VAL A 278 7.31 11.29 61.11
N LYS A 279 6.31 10.92 61.92
CA LYS A 279 5.19 11.73 62.46
C LYS A 279 4.08 10.78 62.95
N ARG A 280 4.14 10.43 64.23
CA ARG A 280 2.97 10.42 65.10
C ARG A 280 3.03 11.69 65.93
#